data_AF-A0A2V9A0A2-F1
#
_entry.id   AF-A0A2V9A0A2-F1
#
_cell.length_a   1.000
_cell.length_b   1.000
_cell.length_c   1.000
_cell.angle_alpha   90.00
_cell.angle_beta   90.00
_cell.angle_gamma   90.00
#
_symmetry.space_group_name_H-M   'P 1'
#
loop_
_entity.id
_entity.type
_entity.pdbx_description
1 polymer ?
#
loop_
_entity_poly.entity_id
_entity_poly.type
_entity_poly.pdbx_seq_one_letter_code
_entity_poly.pdbx_strand_id
1 'polypeptide(L)' 'MFGVVTEYCVHLAADGLLRRGYGVSIIRDAIQSLDEKKGREILGELESRGARLIAAEQALRLIGHDARDRFQLRKTAGK' A
#
# COMPACT_ATOMS: atom_id res chain seq x y z
N MET A 1 2.07 -3.14 1.22
CA MET A 1 3.36 -2.83 0.57
C MET A 1 3.25 -1.53 -0.19
N PHE A 2 4.37 -0.83 -0.32
CA PHE A 2 4.52 0.44 -1.04
C PHE A 2 5.96 0.58 -1.53
N GLY A 3 6.24 1.53 -2.43
CA GLY A 3 7.57 1.72 -3.01
C GLY A 3 7.51 2.37 -4.39
N VAL A 4 8.69 2.60 -4.98
CA VAL A 4 8.82 3.15 -6.33
C VAL A 4 9.80 2.31 -7.16
N VAL A 5 9.57 2.14 -8.45
CA VAL A 5 8.46 2.68 -9.27
C VAL A 5 7.35 1.61 -9.46
N THR A 6 6.09 2.03 -9.62
CA THR A 6 4.91 1.17 -9.80
C THR A 6 5.14 0.03 -10.81
N GLU A 7 5.71 0.35 -11.97
CA GLU A 7 5.89 -0.57 -13.09
C GLU A 7 7.02 -1.60 -12.91
N TYR A 8 7.85 -1.40 -11.89
CA TYR A 8 9.01 -2.24 -11.62
C TYR A 8 8.88 -2.91 -10.25
N CYS A 9 9.48 -2.30 -9.22
CA CYS A 9 9.62 -2.91 -7.91
C CYS A 9 8.27 -3.24 -7.27
N VAL A 10 7.26 -2.37 -7.44
CA VAL A 10 5.92 -2.61 -6.90
C VAL A 10 5.24 -3.75 -7.63
N HIS A 11 5.26 -3.74 -8.96
CA HIS A 11 4.69 -4.81 -9.78
C HIS A 11 5.31 -6.17 -9.47
N LEU A 12 6.63 -6.28 -9.55
CA LEU A 12 7.34 -7.55 -9.38
C LEU A 12 7.16 -8.11 -7.96
N ALA A 13 7.21 -7.26 -6.93
CA ALA A 13 7.01 -7.70 -5.56
C ALA A 13 5.55 -8.13 -5.31
N ALA A 14 4.57 -7.38 -5.81
CA ALA A 14 3.16 -7.74 -5.66
C ALA A 14 2.82 -9.03 -6.42
N ASP A 15 3.27 -9.17 -7.67
CA ASP A 15 3.12 -10.38 -8.49
C ASP A 15 3.70 -11.61 -7.77
N GLY A 16 4.94 -11.51 -7.30
CA GLY A 16 5.61 -12.61 -6.61
C GLY A 16 4.93 -13.01 -5.29
N LEU A 17 4.39 -12.06 -4.54
CA LEU A 17 3.62 -12.34 -3.32
C LEU A 17 2.28 -13.01 -3.64
N LEU A 18 1.55 -12.51 -4.63
CA LEU A 18 0.27 -13.09 -5.06
C LEU A 18 0.44 -14.53 -5.58
N ARG A 19 1.47 -14.80 -6.40
CA ARG A 19 1.77 -16.15 -6.91
C ARG A 19 2.04 -17.16 -5.81
N ARG A 20 2.51 -16.70 -4.65
CA ARG A 20 2.78 -17.53 -3.47
C ARG A 20 1.58 -17.66 -2.52
N GLY A 21 0.43 -17.08 -2.88
CA GLY A 21 -0.80 -17.17 -2.09
C GLY A 21 -0.87 -16.20 -0.91
N TYR A 22 0.00 -15.19 -0.85
CA TYR A 22 -0.11 -14.16 0.19
C TYR A 22 -1.20 -13.15 -0.13
N GLY A 23 -1.89 -12.66 0.90
CA GLY A 23 -2.76 -11.49 0.77
C GLY A 23 -1.93 -10.23 0.57
N VAL A 24 -2.18 -9.50 -0.52
CA VAL A 24 -1.44 -8.28 -0.86
C VAL A 24 -2.34 -7.06 -0.77
N SER A 25 -1.92 -6.07 0.01
CA SER A 25 -2.50 -4.73 0.00
C SER A 25 -1.44 -3.72 -0.46
N ILE A 26 -1.72 -3.03 -1.55
CA ILE A 26 -0.85 -1.98 -2.13
C ILE A 26 -1.36 -0.63 -1.64
N ILE A 27 -0.45 0.20 -1.13
CA ILE A 27 -0.79 1.53 -0.60
C ILE A 27 -0.72 2.55 -1.74
N ARG A 28 -1.88 2.92 -2.30
CA ARG A 28 -2.02 3.65 -3.58
C ARG A 28 -1.49 5.08 -3.56
N ASP A 29 -1.46 5.69 -2.38
CA ASP A 29 -0.95 7.04 -2.10
C ASP A 29 0.53 7.03 -1.67
N ALA A 30 1.17 5.87 -1.68
CA ALA A 30 2.60 5.69 -1.37
C ALA A 30 3.37 4.95 -2.49
N ILE A 31 2.85 5.02 -3.72
CA ILE A 31 3.51 4.53 -4.93
C ILE A 31 3.54 5.65 -5.97
N GLN A 32 4.47 5.55 -6.91
CA GLN A 32 4.58 6.52 -8.00
C GLN A 32 4.97 5.79 -9.28
N SER A 33 4.28 6.12 -10.36
CA SER A 33 4.50 5.58 -11.69
C SER A 33 5.41 6.51 -12.49
N LEU A 34 6.17 5.98 -13.45
CA LEU A 34 6.85 6.79 -14.46
C LEU A 34 5.89 7.17 -15.60
N ASP A 35 5.01 6.22 -15.95
CA ASP A 35 3.91 6.40 -16.88
C ASP A 35 2.59 6.07 -16.17
N GLU A 36 1.80 7.10 -15.94
CA GLU A 36 0.51 7.00 -15.23
C GLU A 36 -0.48 6.03 -15.90
N LYS A 37 -0.46 5.90 -17.23
CA LYS A 37 -1.34 4.96 -17.94
C LYS A 37 -0.87 3.53 -17.66
N LYS A 38 0.41 3.26 -17.84
CA LYS A 38 1.00 1.94 -17.61
C LYS A 38 0.87 1.51 -16.14
N GLY A 39 1.08 2.45 -15.21
CA GLY A 39 0.86 2.24 -13.79
C GLY A 39 -0.57 1.78 -13.48
N ARG A 40 -1.59 2.46 -14.04
CA ARG A 40 -2.99 2.06 -13.85
C ARG A 40 -3.31 0.68 -14.43
N GLU A 41 -2.80 0.36 -15.61
CA GLU A 41 -2.98 -0.96 -16.23
C GLU A 41 -2.40 -2.08 -15.34
N ILE A 42 -1.19 -1.88 -14.82
CA ILE A 42 -0.52 -2.81 -13.90
C ILE A 42 -1.28 -2.96 -12.59
N LEU A 43 -1.76 -1.87 -11.98
CA LEU A 43 -2.53 -1.94 -10.75
C LEU A 43 -3.85 -2.68 -10.97
N GLY A 44 -4.53 -2.46 -12.10
CA GLY A 44 -5.74 -3.18 -12.47
C GLY A 44 -5.50 -4.69 -12.65
N GLU A 45 -4.40 -5.08 -13.27
CA GLU A 45 -4.00 -6.50 -13.37
C GLU A 45 -3.79 -7.11 -11.98
N LEU A 46 -3.04 -6.44 -11.10
CA LEU A 46 -2.78 -6.93 -9.75
C LEU A 46 -4.07 -7.04 -8.92
N GLU A 47 -5.00 -6.08 -9.05
CA GLU A 47 -6.32 -6.16 -8.40
C GLU A 47 -7.14 -7.34 -8.90
N SER A 48 -7.18 -7.58 -10.22
CA SER A 48 -7.88 -8.74 -10.80
C SER A 48 -7.33 -10.08 -10.30
N ARG A 49 -6.09 -10.08 -9.80
CA ARG A 49 -5.39 -11.24 -9.23
C ARG A 49 -5.49 -11.31 -7.70
N GLY A 50 -6.27 -10.42 -7.09
CA GLY A 50 -6.58 -10.44 -5.66
C GLY A 50 -5.79 -9.46 -4.80
N ALA A 51 -5.00 -8.55 -5.39
CA ALA A 51 -4.46 -7.43 -4.62
C ALA A 51 -5.59 -6.46 -4.22
N ARG A 52 -5.42 -5.78 -3.09
CA ARG A 52 -6.31 -4.68 -2.67
C ARG A 52 -5.56 -3.36 -2.73
N LEU A 53 -6.13 -2.36 -3.41
CA LEU A 53 -5.63 -0.99 -3.35
C LEU A 53 -6.23 -0.25 -2.16
N ILE A 54 -5.38 0.14 -1.21
CA ILE A 54 -5.78 0.87 0.00
C ILE A 54 -4.99 2.17 0.14
N ALA A 55 -5.47 3.11 0.95
CA ALA A 55 -4.73 4.30 1.34
C ALA A 55 -3.89 4.04 2.60
N ALA A 56 -2.89 4.87 2.86
CA ALA A 56 -2.04 4.75 4.04
C ALA A 56 -2.88 4.78 5.34
N GLU A 57 -3.91 5.62 5.41
CA GLU A 57 -4.79 5.70 6.58
C GLU A 57 -5.60 4.42 6.79
N GLN A 58 -5.99 3.74 5.69
CA GLN A 58 -6.66 2.45 5.77
C GLN A 58 -5.68 1.39 6.30
N ALA A 59 -4.42 1.40 5.85
CA ALA A 59 -3.40 0.49 6.34
C ALA A 59 -3.13 0.67 7.84
N LEU A 60 -3.04 1.91 8.32
CA LEU A 60 -2.86 2.23 9.74
C LEU A 60 -4.01 1.71 10.61
N ARG A 61 -5.26 1.87 10.15
CA ARG A 61 -6.43 1.31 10.85
C ARG A 61 -6.40 -0.22 10.91
N LEU A 62 -5.94 -0.89 9.86
CA LEU A 62 -5.87 -2.36 9.81
C LEU A 62 -4.87 -2.94 10.82
N ILE A 63 -3.80 -2.20 11.17
CA ILE A 63 -2.80 -2.64 12.16
C ILE A 63 -3.09 -2.14 13.58
N GLY A 64 -4.29 -1.61 13.82
CA GLY A 64 -4.73 -1.18 15.15
C GLY A 64 -4.24 0.22 15.56
N HIS A 65 -3.65 0.98 14.65
CA HIS A 65 -3.31 2.39 14.89
C HIS A 65 -4.58 3.22 14.76
N ASP A 66 -5.30 3.38 15.87
CA ASP A 66 -6.53 4.16 15.94
C ASP A 66 -6.21 5.64 16.23
N ALA A 67 -7.14 6.54 15.92
CA ALA A 67 -6.95 7.98 16.15
C ALA A 67 -6.66 8.32 17.64
N ARG A 68 -7.01 7.41 18.55
CA ARG A 68 -6.72 7.45 20.00
C ARG A 68 -5.22 7.40 20.30
N ASP A 69 -4.43 6.62 19.57
CA ASP A 69 -2.98 6.55 19.77
C ASP A 69 -2.28 7.86 19.39
N ARG A 70 -2.84 8.59 18.42
CA ARG A 70 -2.34 9.90 18.01
C ARG A 70 -2.50 10.95 19.12
N PHE A 71 -3.51 10.81 19.98
CA PHE A 71 -3.70 11.68 21.15
C PHE A 71 -2.70 11.34 22.26
N GLN A 72 -2.38 10.06 22.45
CA GLN A 72 -1.35 9.60 23.39
C GLN A 72 0.06 10.08 22.99
N LEU A 73 0.44 9.92 21.71
CA LEU A 73 1.75 10.33 21.18
C LEU A 73 1.98 11.85 21.24
N ARG A 74 0.94 12.66 21.01
CA ARG A 74 1.04 14.13 21.16
C ARG A 74 1.19 14.55 22.63
N LYS A 75 0.70 13.75 23.58
CA LYS A 75 0.82 14.03 25.02
C LYS A 75 2.20 13.69 25.57
N THR A 76 2.90 12.70 24.99
CA THR A 76 4.27 12.33 25.38
C THR A 76 5.34 13.20 24.74
N ALA A 77 5.10 13.75 23.55
CA ALA A 77 6.02 14.68 22.88
C ALA A 77 5.99 16.13 23.43
N GLY A 78 5.14 16.41 24.42
CA GLY A 78 4.96 17.72 25.04
C GLY A 78 5.48 17.83 26.47
N LYS A 79 6.36 16.92 26.92
CA LYS A 79 6.98 16.97 28.25
C LYS A 79 8.50 17.03 28.13
#